data_AF-A0A918FHQ6-F1
#
_entry.id   AF-A0A918FHQ6-F1
#
_cell.length_a   1.000
_cell.length_b   1.000
_cell.length_c   1.000
_cell.angle_alpha   90.00
_cell.angle_beta   90.00
_cell.angle_gamma   90.00
#
_symmetry.space_group_name_H-M   'P 1'
#
loop_
_entity.id
_entity.type
_entity.pdbx_description
1 polymer ?
#
loop_
_entity_poly.entity_id
_entity_poly.type
_entity_poly.pdbx_seq_one_letter_code
_entity_poly.pdbx_strand_id
1 'polypeptide(L)'
;MRQDEHLVIEPSVLYVGTPVYLVVTRNADGTANLAPASSHWALGRMLVLGLETDGQSYANLVERPQLTVNFPSSGQWRNVERLAAVTGRDPVPAAKAHRYRTERRKFELAGLTEQPSELVAPPRVREAPLQFEGEVRRITPGVDPGYAMVEVEVVRVHALPELHVPGTQHIDPGAWHPLIYAFRHFYDRGEELGWTRSSPTASGPPELGPPPLEPESASGPLDELARWEGFGGTWALRELDAEGAVVSLCRCDGGEEVSRIVSADPAFLRWAAEQEVQP
;
A
#
# COMPACT_ATOMS: atom_id res chain seq x y z
N MET A 1 3.19 -4.06 32.60
CA MET A 1 2.63 -4.38 31.26
C MET A 1 1.99 -3.11 30.71
N ARG A 2 2.47 -2.57 29.59
CA ARG A 2 1.67 -1.59 28.84
C ARG A 2 0.42 -2.32 28.36
N GLN A 3 -0.76 -1.79 28.68
CA GLN A 3 -2.00 -2.27 28.08
C GLN A 3 -1.89 -2.05 26.56
N ASP A 4 -2.28 -3.04 25.77
CA ASP A 4 -2.33 -2.89 24.33
C ASP A 4 -3.40 -1.84 24.01
N GLU A 5 -3.00 -0.72 23.40
CA GLU A 5 -3.89 0.42 23.09
C GLU A 5 -4.83 0.12 21.91
N HIS A 6 -4.62 -1.01 21.22
CA HIS A 6 -5.39 -1.38 20.04
C HIS A 6 -6.69 -2.10 20.40
N LEU A 7 -7.76 -1.77 19.65
CA LEU A 7 -9.03 -2.48 19.71
C LEU A 7 -9.12 -3.51 18.57
N VAL A 8 -9.64 -4.70 18.87
CA VAL A 8 -9.98 -5.71 17.85
C VAL A 8 -11.36 -5.37 17.26
N ILE A 9 -11.40 -5.07 15.97
CA ILE A 9 -12.63 -4.73 15.23
C ILE A 9 -12.66 -5.41 13.87
N GLU A 10 -13.84 -5.52 13.26
CA GLU A 10 -14.06 -6.10 11.93
C GLU A 10 -14.71 -5.07 10.99
N PRO A 11 -13.91 -4.27 10.25
CA PRO A 11 -14.44 -3.29 9.32
C PRO A 11 -15.19 -3.94 8.14
N SER A 12 -16.30 -3.35 7.71
CA SER A 12 -17.08 -3.85 6.57
C SER A 12 -16.37 -3.74 5.20
N VAL A 13 -15.28 -2.98 5.12
CA VAL A 13 -14.40 -2.84 3.95
C VAL A 13 -12.97 -2.61 4.42
N LEU A 14 -11.99 -3.04 3.62
CA LEU A 14 -10.56 -2.95 3.93
C LEU A 14 -9.81 -1.93 3.05
N TYR A 15 -10.53 -0.98 2.46
CA TYR A 15 -9.94 0.07 1.62
C TYR A 15 -9.26 1.13 2.50
N VAL A 16 -8.00 0.88 2.87
CA VAL A 16 -7.20 1.79 3.70
C VAL A 16 -6.83 3.10 2.98
N GLY A 17 -6.84 3.09 1.65
CA GLY A 17 -6.53 4.26 0.82
C GLY A 17 -6.00 3.84 -0.54
N THR A 18 -6.85 3.84 -1.55
CA THR A 18 -6.50 3.40 -2.91
C THR A 18 -6.92 4.44 -3.94
N PRO A 19 -6.08 4.78 -4.94
CA PRO A 19 -6.49 5.64 -6.04
C PRO A 19 -7.67 5.03 -6.81
N VAL A 20 -8.73 5.82 -7.00
CA VAL A 20 -9.85 5.47 -7.86
C VAL A 20 -9.38 5.42 -9.31
N TYR A 21 -9.96 4.52 -10.10
CA TYR A 21 -9.85 4.53 -11.55
C TYR A 21 -11.22 4.34 -12.20
N LEU A 22 -11.33 4.84 -13.42
CA LEU A 22 -12.43 4.60 -14.34
C LEU A 22 -11.96 3.60 -15.39
N VAL A 23 -12.53 2.40 -15.39
CA VAL A 23 -12.28 1.40 -16.43
C VAL A 23 -13.28 1.57 -17.56
N VAL A 24 -12.76 1.67 -18.79
CA VAL A 24 -13.56 1.69 -20.01
C VAL A 24 -13.31 0.41 -20.79
N THR A 25 -14.40 -0.25 -21.17
CA THR A 25 -14.41 -1.50 -21.94
C THR A 25 -15.39 -1.37 -23.10
N ARG A 26 -15.36 -2.31 -24.05
CA ARG A 26 -16.25 -2.27 -25.22
C ARG A 26 -17.32 -3.35 -25.16
N ASN A 27 -18.57 -2.93 -25.30
CA ASN A 27 -19.72 -3.82 -25.42
C ASN A 27 -19.74 -4.53 -26.77
N ALA A 28 -20.57 -5.56 -26.91
CA ALA A 28 -20.71 -6.32 -28.16
C ALA A 28 -21.25 -5.47 -29.33
N ASP A 29 -22.08 -4.47 -29.06
CA ASP A 29 -22.60 -3.52 -30.05
C ASP A 29 -21.60 -2.40 -30.41
N GLY A 30 -20.38 -2.46 -29.86
CA GLY A 30 -19.32 -1.50 -30.11
C GLY A 30 -19.35 -0.24 -29.25
N THR A 31 -20.39 -0.04 -28.43
CA THR A 31 -20.50 1.09 -27.49
C THR A 31 -19.54 0.95 -26.30
N ALA A 32 -19.19 2.06 -25.66
CA ALA A 32 -18.33 2.06 -24.49
C ALA A 32 -19.12 1.75 -23.21
N ASN A 33 -18.51 0.96 -22.32
CA ASN A 33 -18.96 0.73 -20.95
C ASN A 33 -17.94 1.34 -19.98
N LEU A 34 -18.40 2.23 -19.10
CA LEU A 34 -17.60 2.95 -18.11
C LEU A 34 -17.95 2.51 -16.68
N ALA A 35 -16.98 2.15 -15.85
CA ALA A 35 -17.24 1.82 -14.44
C ALA A 35 -16.15 2.36 -13.50
N PRO A 36 -16.50 2.86 -12.31
CA PRO A 36 -15.52 3.19 -11.28
C PRO A 36 -15.09 1.95 -10.51
N ALA A 37 -13.83 1.91 -10.10
CA ALA A 37 -13.29 0.93 -9.18
C ALA A 37 -12.04 1.50 -8.48
N SER A 38 -11.52 0.79 -7.48
CA SER A 38 -10.37 1.25 -6.69
C SER A 38 -9.39 0.14 -6.30
N SER A 39 -9.73 -1.13 -6.55
CA SER A 39 -8.87 -2.27 -6.22
C SER A 39 -7.84 -2.51 -7.32
N HIS A 40 -6.63 -1.96 -7.18
CA HIS A 40 -5.53 -2.21 -8.11
C HIS A 40 -4.14 -2.05 -7.47
N TRP A 41 -3.13 -2.54 -8.17
CA TRP A 41 -1.72 -2.28 -7.93
C TRP A 41 -0.92 -2.42 -9.23
N ALA A 42 0.27 -1.83 -9.28
CA ALA A 42 1.12 -1.84 -10.47
C ALA A 42 2.53 -2.37 -10.17
N LEU A 43 3.13 -3.06 -11.14
CA LEU A 43 4.53 -3.48 -11.13
C LEU A 43 5.10 -3.44 -12.56
N GLY A 44 6.11 -2.59 -12.77
CA GLY A 44 6.63 -2.33 -14.11
C GLY A 44 5.53 -1.78 -15.03
N ARG A 45 5.27 -2.46 -16.16
CA ARG A 45 4.18 -2.11 -17.09
C ARG A 45 2.86 -2.84 -16.81
N MET A 46 2.83 -3.70 -15.79
CA MET A 46 1.66 -4.49 -15.46
C MET A 46 0.82 -3.75 -14.42
N LEU A 47 -0.48 -3.69 -14.67
CA LEU A 47 -1.49 -3.28 -13.72
C LEU A 47 -2.38 -4.49 -13.41
N VAL A 48 -2.66 -4.74 -12.14
CA VAL A 48 -3.60 -5.78 -11.73
C VAL A 48 -4.85 -5.11 -11.18
N LEU A 49 -6.00 -5.42 -11.78
CA LEU A 49 -7.31 -4.89 -11.41
C LEU A 49 -8.14 -5.97 -10.73
N GLY A 50 -8.67 -5.67 -9.55
CA GLY A 50 -9.70 -6.48 -8.90
C GLY A 50 -11.08 -6.09 -9.43
N LEU A 51 -11.75 -6.99 -10.17
CA LEU A 51 -13.08 -6.75 -10.74
C LEU A 51 -14.08 -7.81 -10.28
N GLU A 52 -15.29 -7.39 -9.97
CA GLU A 52 -16.41 -8.31 -9.69
C GLU A 52 -16.84 -9.03 -10.98
N THR A 53 -17.04 -10.35 -10.89
CA THR A 53 -17.27 -11.23 -12.06
C THR A 53 -18.67 -11.09 -12.66
N ASP A 54 -19.63 -10.55 -11.91
CA ASP A 54 -20.99 -10.28 -12.37
C ASP A 54 -21.15 -8.90 -13.06
N GLY A 55 -20.06 -8.11 -13.14
CA GLY A 55 -20.04 -6.78 -13.73
C GLY A 55 -19.90 -6.77 -15.25
N GLN A 56 -20.41 -5.70 -15.89
CA GLN A 56 -20.31 -5.54 -17.36
C GLN A 56 -18.86 -5.42 -17.84
N SER A 57 -17.98 -4.78 -17.06
CA SER A 57 -16.57 -4.64 -17.41
C SER A 57 -15.86 -5.99 -17.48
N TYR A 58 -16.11 -6.89 -16.52
CA TYR A 58 -15.58 -8.25 -16.55
C TYR A 58 -16.11 -9.04 -17.75
N ALA A 59 -17.42 -9.02 -17.98
CA ALA A 59 -18.05 -9.69 -19.12
C ALA A 59 -17.48 -9.21 -20.47
N ASN A 60 -17.19 -7.91 -20.59
CA ASN A 60 -16.54 -7.38 -21.79
C ASN A 60 -15.10 -7.89 -21.92
N LEU A 61 -14.32 -7.92 -20.84
CA LEU A 61 -12.89 -8.24 -20.89
C LEU A 61 -12.59 -9.71 -21.17
N VAL A 62 -13.50 -10.61 -20.80
CA VAL A 62 -13.41 -12.03 -21.17
C VAL A 62 -13.46 -12.21 -22.69
N GLU A 63 -14.29 -11.42 -23.37
CA GLU A 63 -14.53 -11.54 -24.82
C GLU A 63 -13.66 -10.58 -25.66
N ARG A 64 -13.32 -9.42 -25.10
CA ARG A 64 -12.63 -8.30 -25.76
C ARG A 64 -11.55 -7.79 -24.81
N PRO A 65 -10.34 -8.36 -24.84
CA PRO A 65 -9.29 -8.16 -23.83
C PRO A 65 -8.53 -6.83 -23.99
N GLN A 66 -9.25 -5.75 -24.27
CA GLN A 66 -8.72 -4.39 -24.35
C GLN A 66 -9.53 -3.47 -23.43
N LEU A 67 -8.84 -2.53 -22.80
CA LEU A 67 -9.43 -1.54 -21.90
C LEU A 67 -8.63 -0.23 -21.90
N THR A 68 -9.26 0.81 -21.38
CA THR A 68 -8.54 1.94 -20.83
C THR A 68 -8.77 2.05 -19.33
N VAL A 69 -7.75 2.51 -18.62
CA VAL A 69 -7.80 2.80 -17.18
C VAL A 69 -7.48 4.27 -17.02
N ASN A 70 -8.44 5.03 -16.51
CA ASN A 70 -8.37 6.49 -16.47
C ASN A 70 -8.43 6.93 -15.00
N PHE A 71 -7.39 7.60 -14.52
CA PHE A 71 -7.31 8.06 -13.14
C PHE A 71 -7.88 9.47 -13.03
N PRO A 72 -9.03 9.65 -12.35
CA PRO A 72 -9.58 10.97 -12.09
C PRO A 72 -8.73 11.76 -11.09
N SER A 73 -8.74 13.09 -11.20
CA SER A 73 -8.28 13.97 -10.13
C SER A 73 -9.25 13.95 -8.94
N SER A 74 -8.78 14.38 -7.78
CA SER A 74 -9.59 14.54 -6.56
C SER A 74 -10.87 15.37 -6.80
N GLY A 75 -10.83 16.36 -7.68
CA GLY A 75 -11.98 17.19 -8.06
C GLY A 75 -13.11 16.47 -8.80
N GLN A 76 -12.86 15.27 -9.34
CA GLN A 76 -13.82 14.52 -10.16
C GLN A 76 -14.64 13.48 -9.36
N TRP A 77 -14.62 13.54 -8.02
CA TRP A 77 -15.36 12.60 -7.18
C TRP A 77 -16.86 12.55 -7.48
N ARG A 78 -17.48 13.68 -7.89
CA ARG A 78 -18.91 13.71 -8.27
C ARG A 78 -19.18 12.95 -9.57
N ASN A 79 -18.26 12.99 -10.53
CA ASN A 79 -18.38 12.23 -11.78
C ASN A 79 -18.35 10.72 -11.48
N VAL A 80 -17.46 10.31 -10.58
CA VAL A 80 -17.35 8.93 -10.08
C VAL A 80 -18.62 8.51 -9.33
N GLU A 81 -19.08 9.32 -8.38
CA GLU A 81 -20.23 8.97 -7.53
C GLU A 81 -21.54 8.84 -8.32
N ARG A 82 -21.71 9.60 -9.41
CA ARG A 82 -22.87 9.44 -10.32
C ARG A 82 -22.99 8.02 -10.91
N LEU A 83 -21.91 7.24 -10.93
CA LEU A 83 -21.89 5.87 -11.43
C LEU A 83 -22.19 4.81 -10.35
N ALA A 84 -22.26 5.19 -9.06
CA ALA A 84 -22.30 4.25 -7.93
C ALA A 84 -23.52 3.32 -7.92
N ALA A 85 -24.65 3.77 -8.48
CA ALA A 85 -25.93 3.05 -8.46
C ALA A 85 -26.38 2.54 -9.84
N VAL A 86 -25.47 2.40 -10.80
CA VAL A 86 -25.79 1.95 -12.16
C VAL A 86 -24.85 0.85 -12.67
N THR A 87 -25.37 0.00 -13.55
CA THR A 87 -24.59 -1.05 -14.22
C THR A 87 -24.92 -1.11 -15.71
N GLY A 88 -23.95 -1.55 -16.52
CA GLY A 88 -24.20 -1.85 -17.93
C GLY A 88 -24.85 -3.22 -18.17
N ARG A 89 -25.00 -4.05 -17.12
CA ARG A 89 -25.63 -5.37 -17.20
C ARG A 89 -27.14 -5.24 -17.36
N ASP A 90 -27.69 -6.06 -18.23
CA ASP A 90 -29.13 -6.16 -18.48
C ASP A 90 -29.52 -7.63 -18.68
N PRO A 91 -30.28 -8.26 -17.75
CA PRO A 91 -30.80 -7.67 -16.52
C PRO A 91 -29.72 -7.35 -15.48
N VAL A 92 -30.04 -6.47 -14.53
CA VAL A 92 -29.20 -6.22 -13.34
C VAL A 92 -29.04 -7.54 -12.56
N PRO A 93 -27.81 -7.93 -12.13
CA PRO A 93 -27.61 -9.10 -11.30
C PRO A 93 -28.47 -9.06 -10.03
N ALA A 94 -29.09 -10.18 -9.65
CA ALA A 94 -30.08 -10.24 -8.58
C ALA A 94 -29.56 -9.69 -7.24
N ALA A 95 -28.30 -10.00 -6.89
CA ALA A 95 -27.65 -9.51 -5.66
C ALA A 95 -27.54 -7.96 -5.61
N LYS A 96 -27.59 -7.30 -6.76
CA LYS A 96 -27.44 -5.84 -6.92
C LYS A 96 -28.75 -5.12 -7.22
N ALA A 97 -29.84 -5.83 -7.50
CA ALA A 97 -31.12 -5.27 -7.96
C ALA A 97 -31.75 -4.25 -6.98
N HIS A 98 -31.45 -4.35 -5.68
CA HIS A 98 -31.94 -3.42 -4.65
C HIS A 98 -31.23 -2.05 -4.66
N ARG A 99 -30.06 -1.93 -5.31
CA ARG A 99 -29.23 -0.71 -5.33
C ARG A 99 -28.93 -0.21 -6.75
N TYR A 100 -28.99 -1.08 -7.74
CA TYR A 100 -28.54 -0.78 -9.10
C TYR A 100 -29.69 -0.80 -10.09
N ARG A 101 -29.62 0.11 -11.06
CA ARG A 101 -30.42 0.05 -12.30
C ARG A 101 -29.50 -0.11 -13.51
N THR A 102 -30.04 -0.64 -14.61
CA THR A 102 -29.35 -0.67 -15.89
C THR A 102 -29.18 0.76 -16.43
N GLU A 103 -27.98 1.11 -16.85
CA GLU A 103 -27.68 2.33 -17.61
C GLU A 103 -26.59 2.03 -18.63
N ARG A 104 -26.86 2.33 -19.90
CA ARG A 104 -25.89 2.16 -21.00
C ARG A 104 -25.10 3.45 -21.25
N ARG A 105 -25.71 4.63 -21.06
CA ARG A 105 -25.13 5.95 -21.34
C ARG A 105 -24.35 6.48 -20.15
N LYS A 106 -23.38 5.69 -19.66
CA LYS A 106 -22.65 5.99 -18.42
C LYS A 106 -21.69 7.18 -18.54
N PHE A 107 -21.14 7.44 -19.73
CA PHE A 107 -20.39 8.67 -19.99
C PHE A 107 -21.25 9.93 -19.80
N GLU A 108 -22.44 9.95 -20.44
CA GLU A 108 -23.42 11.05 -20.29
C GLU A 108 -23.85 11.22 -18.84
N LEU A 109 -24.22 10.14 -18.15
CA LEU A 109 -24.63 10.17 -16.74
C LEU A 109 -23.52 10.74 -15.84
N ALA A 110 -22.27 10.37 -16.06
CA ALA A 110 -21.13 10.87 -15.29
C ALA A 110 -20.74 12.31 -15.66
N GLY A 111 -21.25 12.87 -16.77
CA GLY A 111 -20.80 14.14 -17.33
C GLY A 111 -19.36 14.06 -17.83
N LEU A 112 -19.00 12.95 -18.47
CA LEU A 112 -17.67 12.67 -19.01
C LEU A 112 -17.76 12.43 -20.51
N THR A 113 -16.63 12.61 -21.21
CA THR A 113 -16.58 12.51 -22.68
C THR A 113 -15.62 11.43 -23.14
N GLU A 114 -16.05 10.68 -24.15
CA GLU A 114 -15.20 9.73 -24.84
C GLU A 114 -14.12 10.44 -25.64
N GLN A 115 -12.88 9.97 -25.51
CA GLN A 115 -11.75 10.37 -26.34
C GLN A 115 -11.18 9.13 -27.04
N PRO A 116 -10.99 9.11 -28.37
CA PRO A 116 -10.37 7.97 -29.04
C PRO A 116 -9.01 7.60 -28.46
N SER A 117 -8.79 6.30 -28.32
CA SER A 117 -7.51 5.68 -27.99
C SER A 117 -6.65 5.53 -29.25
N GLU A 118 -5.34 5.36 -29.07
CA GLU A 118 -4.41 5.21 -30.19
C GLU A 118 -4.11 3.75 -30.55
N LEU A 119 -4.06 2.86 -29.56
CA LEU A 119 -3.63 1.47 -29.70
C LEU A 119 -4.71 0.44 -29.35
N VAL A 120 -5.73 0.83 -28.58
CA VAL A 120 -6.82 -0.06 -28.15
C VAL A 120 -8.20 0.42 -28.63
N ALA A 121 -9.17 -0.48 -28.71
CA ALA A 121 -10.51 -0.15 -29.19
C ALA A 121 -11.39 0.68 -28.21
N PRO A 122 -11.39 0.43 -26.88
CA PRO A 122 -12.18 1.24 -25.96
C PRO A 122 -11.64 2.69 -25.87
N PRO A 123 -12.51 3.71 -25.76
CA PRO A 123 -12.07 5.09 -25.64
C PRO A 123 -11.48 5.38 -24.25
N ARG A 124 -10.73 6.48 -24.16
CA ARG A 124 -10.28 7.11 -22.91
C ARG A 124 -11.34 8.08 -22.39
N VAL A 125 -11.21 8.47 -21.13
CA VAL A 125 -12.02 9.52 -20.51
C VAL A 125 -11.29 10.85 -20.68
N ARG A 126 -11.80 11.73 -21.55
CA ARG A 126 -11.11 12.98 -21.93
C ARG A 126 -10.71 13.83 -20.73
N GLU A 127 -11.59 13.90 -19.73
CA GLU A 127 -11.39 14.75 -18.55
C GLU A 127 -10.45 14.13 -17.51
N ALA A 128 -10.06 12.86 -17.63
CA ALA A 128 -9.17 12.21 -16.67
C ALA A 128 -7.71 12.65 -16.91
N PRO A 129 -6.98 13.16 -15.89
CA PRO A 129 -5.63 13.68 -16.09
C PRO A 129 -4.57 12.66 -16.52
N LEU A 130 -4.73 11.41 -16.09
CA LEU A 130 -3.81 10.32 -16.39
C LEU A 130 -4.59 9.12 -16.92
N GLN A 131 -4.21 8.62 -18.09
CA GLN A 131 -4.97 7.62 -18.85
C GLN A 131 -4.03 6.55 -19.39
N PHE A 132 -4.36 5.29 -19.16
CA PHE A 132 -3.62 4.14 -19.66
C PHE A 132 -4.47 3.39 -20.67
N GLU A 133 -3.89 3.07 -21.81
CA GLU A 133 -4.41 2.06 -22.73
C GLU A 133 -3.77 0.73 -22.39
N GLY A 134 -4.55 -0.35 -22.34
CA GLY A 134 -4.06 -1.64 -21.90
C GLY A 134 -4.69 -2.83 -22.60
N GLU A 135 -3.96 -3.94 -22.57
CA GLU A 135 -4.38 -5.25 -23.03
C GLU A 135 -4.38 -6.24 -21.87
N VAL A 136 -5.47 -7.00 -21.73
CA VAL A 136 -5.53 -8.07 -20.72
C VAL A 136 -4.61 -9.19 -21.15
N ARG A 137 -3.66 -9.54 -20.28
CA ARG A 137 -2.73 -10.67 -20.46
C ARG A 137 -3.23 -11.92 -19.76
N ARG A 138 -3.89 -11.76 -18.61
CA ARG A 138 -4.40 -12.88 -17.83
C ARG A 138 -5.57 -12.46 -16.95
N ILE A 139 -6.53 -13.36 -16.79
CA ILE A 139 -7.60 -13.24 -15.80
C ILE A 139 -7.48 -14.44 -14.87
N THR A 140 -7.23 -14.19 -13.59
CA THR A 140 -7.15 -15.22 -12.56
C THR A 140 -8.35 -15.08 -11.63
N PRO A 141 -9.19 -16.12 -11.47
CA PRO A 141 -10.29 -16.09 -10.51
C PRO A 141 -9.80 -15.80 -9.08
N GLY A 142 -10.62 -15.11 -8.31
CA GLY A 142 -10.42 -14.95 -6.88
C GLY A 142 -10.55 -16.27 -6.12
N VAL A 143 -10.22 -16.23 -4.83
CA VAL A 143 -10.51 -17.36 -3.92
C VAL A 143 -12.03 -17.56 -3.81
N ASP A 144 -12.76 -16.45 -3.73
CA ASP A 144 -14.21 -16.41 -3.93
C ASP A 144 -14.52 -16.15 -5.43
N PRO A 145 -15.49 -16.87 -6.03
CA PRO A 145 -15.82 -16.71 -7.45
C PRO A 145 -16.44 -15.35 -7.82
N GLY A 146 -16.78 -14.51 -6.85
CA GLY A 146 -17.38 -13.19 -7.03
C GLY A 146 -16.41 -12.13 -7.55
N TYR A 147 -15.11 -12.39 -7.59
CA TYR A 147 -14.11 -11.46 -8.14
C TYR A 147 -13.01 -12.17 -8.94
N ALA A 148 -12.28 -11.39 -9.74
CA ALA A 148 -11.11 -11.84 -10.47
C ALA A 148 -9.99 -10.79 -10.42
N MET A 149 -8.75 -11.27 -10.53
CA MET A 149 -7.55 -10.48 -10.75
C MET A 149 -7.30 -10.40 -12.27
N VAL A 150 -7.43 -9.22 -12.84
CA VAL A 150 -7.23 -8.95 -14.26
C VAL A 150 -5.86 -8.30 -14.43
N GLU A 151 -4.91 -9.05 -14.97
CA GLU A 151 -3.55 -8.59 -15.26
C GLU A 151 -3.55 -7.92 -16.64
N VAL A 152 -3.19 -6.64 -16.64
CA VAL A 152 -3.25 -5.74 -17.79
C VAL A 152 -1.86 -5.23 -18.08
N GLU A 153 -1.37 -5.44 -19.31
CA GLU A 153 -0.18 -4.74 -19.77
C GLU A 153 -0.60 -3.36 -20.26
N VAL A 154 -0.05 -2.31 -19.65
CA VAL A 154 -0.19 -0.95 -20.15
C VAL A 154 0.61 -0.86 -21.44
N VAL A 155 -0.02 -0.47 -22.55
CA VAL A 155 0.61 -0.30 -23.87
C VAL A 155 0.82 1.18 -24.22
N ARG A 156 0.03 2.09 -23.65
CA ARG A 156 0.23 3.54 -23.77
C ARG A 156 -0.16 4.27 -22.50
N VAL A 157 0.57 5.34 -22.19
CA VAL A 157 0.24 6.31 -21.14
C VAL A 157 0.02 7.67 -21.77
N HIS A 158 -1.03 8.35 -21.34
CA HIS A 158 -1.34 9.75 -21.67
C HIS A 158 -1.49 10.52 -20.36
N ALA A 159 -0.85 11.67 -20.27
CA ALA A 159 -0.94 12.56 -19.12
C ALA A 159 -1.23 13.98 -19.61
N LEU A 160 -1.96 14.76 -18.81
CA LEU A 160 -2.06 16.19 -19.06
C LEU A 160 -0.66 16.83 -19.04
N PRO A 161 -0.40 17.86 -19.86
CA PRO A 161 0.90 18.51 -19.90
C PRO A 161 1.39 19.03 -18.54
N GLU A 162 0.47 19.47 -17.68
CA GLU A 162 0.76 19.93 -16.32
C GLU A 162 1.28 18.83 -15.37
N LEU A 163 1.04 17.56 -15.68
CA LEU A 163 1.57 16.43 -14.93
C LEU A 163 2.95 15.98 -15.41
N HIS A 164 3.44 16.52 -16.53
CA HIS A 164 4.67 16.07 -17.17
C HIS A 164 5.87 16.88 -16.67
N VAL A 165 6.95 16.19 -16.30
CA VAL A 165 8.24 16.85 -16.07
C VAL A 165 8.92 17.12 -17.42
N PRO A 166 9.10 18.39 -17.83
CA PRO A 166 9.57 18.74 -19.18
C PRO A 166 10.87 18.03 -19.58
N GLY A 167 10.92 17.52 -20.80
CA GLY A 167 12.10 16.83 -21.35
C GLY A 167 12.34 15.41 -20.82
N THR A 168 11.45 14.86 -20.00
CA THR A 168 11.58 13.50 -19.43
C THR A 168 10.36 12.63 -19.76
N GLN A 169 10.31 11.41 -19.22
CA GLN A 169 9.11 10.56 -19.25
C GLN A 169 8.47 10.44 -17.84
N HIS A 170 8.77 11.38 -16.94
CA HIS A 170 8.30 11.35 -15.56
C HIS A 170 7.02 12.15 -15.37
N ILE A 171 6.17 11.64 -14.47
CA ILE A 171 5.05 12.39 -13.91
C ILE A 171 5.59 13.22 -12.74
N ASP A 172 5.24 14.50 -12.69
CA ASP A 172 5.53 15.38 -11.56
C ASP A 172 4.65 14.93 -10.38
N PRO A 173 5.25 14.39 -9.30
CA PRO A 173 4.50 14.03 -8.12
C PRO A 173 3.78 15.25 -7.55
N GLY A 174 4.36 16.44 -7.51
CA GLY A 174 3.74 17.65 -6.95
C GLY A 174 2.46 18.07 -7.67
N ALA A 175 2.36 17.85 -8.98
CA ALA A 175 1.16 18.18 -9.76
C ALA A 175 0.06 17.10 -9.70
N TRP A 176 0.40 15.86 -9.36
CA TRP A 176 -0.54 14.74 -9.43
C TRP A 176 -1.44 14.60 -8.19
N HIS A 177 -2.70 15.03 -8.27
CA HIS A 177 -3.69 14.90 -7.20
C HIS A 177 -4.76 13.83 -7.50
N PRO A 178 -4.49 12.54 -7.20
CA PRO A 178 -5.43 11.45 -7.45
C PRO A 178 -6.66 11.52 -6.54
N LEU A 179 -7.81 11.06 -7.03
CA LEU A 179 -8.95 10.76 -6.16
C LEU A 179 -8.68 9.49 -5.35
N ILE A 180 -8.51 9.62 -4.04
CA ILE A 180 -8.29 8.50 -3.12
C ILE A 180 -9.63 8.02 -2.55
N TYR A 181 -9.88 6.72 -2.57
CA TYR A 181 -11.00 6.08 -1.88
C TYR A 181 -10.49 5.37 -0.62
N ALA A 182 -10.99 5.79 0.54
CA ALA A 182 -10.68 5.19 1.82
C ALA A 182 -11.97 5.01 2.64
N PHE A 183 -12.26 3.79 3.06
CA PHE A 183 -13.42 3.43 3.89
C PHE A 183 -14.77 4.04 3.43
N ARG A 184 -15.03 4.04 2.12
CA ARG A 184 -16.25 4.63 1.50
C ARG A 184 -16.33 6.15 1.49
N HIS A 185 -15.20 6.82 1.69
CA HIS A 185 -15.06 8.25 1.53
C HIS A 185 -14.02 8.57 0.45
N PHE A 186 -14.18 9.75 -0.16
CA PHE A 186 -13.26 10.28 -1.14
C PHE A 186 -12.36 11.35 -0.51
N TYR A 187 -11.07 11.27 -0.82
CA TYR A 187 -10.05 12.21 -0.35
C TYR A 187 -9.16 12.63 -1.51
N ASP A 188 -8.52 13.78 -1.34
CA ASP A 188 -7.26 14.05 -2.03
C ASP A 188 -6.11 13.40 -1.23
N ARG A 189 -4.90 13.37 -1.80
CA ARG A 189 -3.71 12.83 -1.13
C ARG A 189 -3.12 13.73 -0.03
N GLY A 190 -3.48 15.01 0.01
CA GLY A 190 -2.89 16.00 0.93
C GLY A 190 -1.55 16.58 0.48
N GLU A 191 -0.82 17.19 1.42
CA GLU A 191 0.52 17.76 1.20
C GLU A 191 1.59 16.67 1.08
N GLU A 192 2.65 16.95 0.32
CA GLU A 192 3.80 16.05 0.22
C GLU A 192 4.57 16.02 1.55
N LEU A 193 4.81 14.82 2.09
CA LEU A 193 5.57 14.63 3.32
C LEU A 193 7.07 14.42 3.09
N GLY A 194 7.47 14.06 1.86
CA GLY A 194 8.85 13.80 1.47
C GLY A 194 8.94 12.84 0.28
N TRP A 195 10.17 12.49 -0.10
CA TRP A 195 10.45 11.61 -1.24
C TRP A 195 11.50 10.54 -0.90
N THR A 196 11.64 9.52 -1.75
CA THR A 196 12.66 8.48 -1.58
C THR A 196 13.99 8.86 -2.23
N ARG A 197 15.09 8.22 -1.80
CA ARG A 197 16.43 8.37 -2.41
C ARG A 197 16.47 8.05 -3.89
N SER A 198 15.55 7.21 -4.38
CA SER A 198 15.45 6.82 -5.78
C SER A 198 14.55 7.75 -6.62
N SER A 199 14.09 8.87 -6.07
CA SER A 199 13.24 9.81 -6.81
C SER A 199 14.04 10.48 -7.93
N PRO A 200 13.64 10.35 -9.21
CA PRO A 200 14.33 11.00 -10.33
C PRO A 200 13.92 12.47 -10.51
N THR A 201 12.90 12.94 -9.80
CA THR A 201 12.33 14.30 -9.94
C THR A 201 12.61 15.18 -8.74
N ALA A 202 13.22 14.65 -7.67
CA ALA A 202 13.56 15.42 -6.48
C ALA A 202 14.93 16.10 -6.61
N SER A 203 15.09 17.25 -5.95
CA SER A 203 16.30 18.08 -5.98
C SER A 203 17.51 17.48 -5.24
N GLY A 204 17.31 16.42 -4.45
CA GLY A 204 18.34 15.81 -3.61
C GLY A 204 17.80 14.62 -2.79
N PRO A 205 18.59 14.01 -1.88
CA PRO A 205 18.08 12.99 -0.96
C PRO A 205 17.07 13.60 0.04
N PRO A 206 16.15 12.79 0.60
CA PRO A 206 15.22 13.28 1.60
C PRO A 206 15.92 13.72 2.89
N GLU A 207 15.40 14.78 3.50
CA GLU A 207 15.79 15.21 4.84
C GLU A 207 15.09 14.31 5.88
N LEU A 208 15.85 13.45 6.54
CA LEU A 208 15.31 12.48 7.51
C LEU A 208 15.24 13.04 8.95
N GLY A 209 15.62 14.30 9.16
CA GLY A 209 15.93 14.82 10.48
C GLY A 209 17.14 14.11 11.12
N PRO A 210 17.48 14.44 12.37
CA PRO A 210 18.40 13.60 13.14
C PRO A 210 17.80 12.20 13.27
N PRO A 211 18.62 11.13 13.29
CA PRO A 211 18.12 9.82 13.65
C PRO A 211 17.38 9.93 15.00
N PRO A 212 16.37 9.08 15.26
CA PRO A 212 15.84 8.97 16.61
C PRO A 212 17.02 8.87 17.55
N LEU A 213 17.01 9.63 18.66
CA LEU A 213 17.96 9.40 19.74
C LEU A 213 17.96 7.89 19.94
N GLU A 214 19.10 7.24 19.68
CA GLU A 214 19.24 5.84 20.06
C GLU A 214 18.73 5.80 21.50
N PRO A 215 17.77 4.90 21.84
CA PRO A 215 17.25 4.84 23.19
C PRO A 215 18.47 4.88 24.07
N GLU A 216 18.60 5.96 24.87
CA GLU A 216 19.77 6.24 25.71
C GLU A 216 20.18 4.90 26.22
N SER A 217 21.35 4.42 25.78
CA SER A 217 21.72 3.05 26.02
C SER A 217 21.49 2.83 27.51
N ALA A 218 20.49 2.03 27.84
CA ALA A 218 20.45 1.32 29.08
C ALA A 218 21.62 0.32 28.90
N SER A 219 22.84 0.85 28.99
CA SER A 219 24.11 0.13 28.98
C SER A 219 24.61 0.07 30.42
N GLY A 220 23.66 -0.05 31.35
CA GLY A 220 23.98 -0.55 32.65
C GLY A 220 24.45 -2.00 32.51
N PRO A 221 25.36 -2.45 33.37
CA PRO A 221 25.85 -3.83 33.38
C PRO A 221 24.72 -4.87 33.55
N LEU A 222 23.56 -4.49 34.13
CA LEU A 222 22.38 -5.36 34.24
C LEU A 222 21.66 -5.55 32.90
N ASP A 223 21.61 -4.53 32.05
CA ASP A 223 20.99 -4.62 30.73
C ASP A 223 21.86 -5.47 29.78
N GLU A 224 23.19 -5.33 29.89
CA GLU A 224 24.14 -6.18 29.18
C GLU A 224 23.99 -7.65 29.59
N LEU A 225 23.86 -7.91 30.90
CA LEU A 225 23.63 -9.26 31.42
C LEU A 225 22.29 -9.85 30.97
N ALA A 226 21.19 -9.11 31.10
CA ALA A 226 19.86 -9.55 30.69
C ALA A 226 19.79 -9.82 29.17
N ARG A 227 20.52 -9.03 28.37
CA ARG A 227 20.66 -9.26 26.94
C ARG A 227 21.45 -10.54 26.65
N TRP A 228 22.51 -10.82 27.39
CA TRP A 228 23.30 -12.05 27.26
C TRP A 228 22.46 -13.30 27.54
N GLU A 229 21.69 -13.29 28.63
CA GLU A 229 20.73 -14.35 28.96
C GLU A 229 19.64 -14.49 27.89
N GLY A 230 19.16 -13.38 27.33
CA GLY A 230 18.19 -13.36 26.24
C GLY A 230 18.68 -14.08 24.96
N PHE A 231 20.00 -14.18 24.75
CA PHE A 231 20.60 -14.97 23.67
C PHE A 231 20.89 -16.43 24.05
N GLY A 232 20.45 -16.87 25.23
CA GLY A 232 20.73 -18.20 25.78
C GLY A 232 22.16 -18.33 26.34
N GLY A 233 22.88 -17.22 26.49
CA GLY A 233 24.17 -17.21 27.17
C GLY A 233 24.00 -17.47 28.67
N THR A 234 24.99 -18.09 29.27
CA THR A 234 25.05 -18.28 30.73
C THR A 234 26.05 -17.29 31.31
N TRP A 235 26.07 -17.11 32.63
CA TRP A 235 27.03 -16.22 33.29
C TRP A 235 27.47 -16.80 34.63
N ALA A 236 28.61 -16.33 35.11
CA ALA A 236 29.17 -16.70 36.41
C ALA A 236 29.70 -15.47 37.13
N LEU A 237 29.25 -15.24 38.36
CA LEU A 237 29.83 -14.22 39.23
C LEU A 237 31.21 -14.70 39.73
N ARG A 238 32.27 -13.95 39.40
CA ARG A 238 33.66 -14.29 39.72
C ARG A 238 34.18 -13.57 40.94
N GLU A 239 33.91 -12.28 41.02
CA GLU A 239 34.42 -11.41 42.08
C GLU A 239 33.32 -10.46 42.53
N LEU A 240 33.26 -10.21 43.83
CA LEU A 240 32.42 -9.18 44.43
C LEU A 240 33.14 -8.64 45.67
N ASP A 241 33.41 -7.35 45.68
CA ASP A 241 33.91 -6.62 46.84
C ASP A 241 33.20 -5.27 47.01
N ALA A 242 33.72 -4.42 47.89
CA ALA A 242 33.13 -3.10 48.16
C ALA A 242 33.35 -2.10 47.01
N GLU A 243 34.27 -2.39 46.09
CA GLU A 243 34.71 -1.50 45.01
C GLU A 243 34.18 -1.93 43.64
N GLY A 244 33.76 -3.19 43.47
CA GLY A 244 33.21 -3.68 42.20
C GLY A 244 32.71 -5.12 42.21
N ALA A 245 32.01 -5.48 41.14
CA ALA A 245 31.62 -6.84 40.80
C ALA A 245 32.15 -7.22 39.42
N VAL A 246 32.53 -8.50 39.27
CA VAL A 246 32.96 -9.06 37.99
C VAL A 246 32.15 -10.30 37.64
N VAL A 247 31.50 -10.27 36.49
CA VAL A 247 30.68 -11.37 35.96
C VAL A 247 31.24 -11.84 34.61
N SER A 248 31.58 -13.12 34.51
CA SER A 248 31.91 -13.77 33.24
C SER A 248 30.63 -14.06 32.46
N LEU A 249 30.65 -13.75 31.17
CA LEU A 249 29.61 -14.11 30.20
C LEU A 249 30.08 -15.36 29.44
N CYS A 250 29.41 -16.49 29.70
CA CYS A 250 29.75 -17.80 29.18
C CYS A 250 28.82 -18.23 28.04
N ARG A 251 29.32 -19.11 27.16
CA ARG A 251 28.50 -19.71 26.10
C ARG A 251 27.31 -20.50 26.68
N CYS A 252 26.33 -20.81 25.83
CA CYS A 252 25.10 -21.53 26.22
C CYS A 252 25.33 -22.97 26.73
N ASP A 253 26.51 -23.54 26.52
CA ASP A 253 26.94 -24.84 27.07
C ASP A 253 27.55 -24.74 28.47
N GLY A 254 27.55 -23.55 29.09
CA GLY A 254 28.09 -23.31 30.42
C GLY A 254 29.62 -23.36 30.50
N GLY A 255 30.30 -23.37 29.34
CA GLY A 255 31.75 -23.53 29.25
C GLY A 255 32.52 -22.21 29.19
N GLU A 256 33.13 -21.96 28.03
CA GLU A 256 34.14 -20.91 27.80
C GLU A 256 33.61 -19.49 28.07
N GLU A 257 34.40 -18.69 28.80
CA GLU A 257 34.17 -17.25 28.96
C GLU A 257 34.37 -16.55 27.61
N VAL A 258 33.34 -15.86 27.15
CA VAL A 258 33.34 -15.07 25.91
C VAL A 258 33.68 -13.61 26.18
N SER A 259 33.19 -13.09 27.30
CA SER A 259 33.39 -11.71 27.73
C SER A 259 33.22 -11.60 29.24
N ARG A 260 33.53 -10.44 29.83
CA ARG A 260 33.28 -10.15 31.24
C ARG A 260 32.73 -8.74 31.44
N ILE A 261 31.79 -8.61 32.36
CA ILE A 261 31.26 -7.34 32.84
C ILE A 261 32.00 -6.99 34.14
N VAL A 262 32.63 -5.82 34.19
CA VAL A 262 33.27 -5.26 35.39
C VAL A 262 32.57 -3.95 35.71
N SER A 263 31.92 -3.86 36.86
CA SER A 263 31.19 -2.64 37.22
C SER A 263 31.14 -2.38 38.72
N ALA A 264 31.24 -1.10 39.08
CA ALA A 264 31.01 -0.56 40.42
C ALA A 264 29.59 0.06 40.54
N ASP A 265 28.72 -0.17 39.55
CA ASP A 265 27.36 0.37 39.55
C ASP A 265 26.58 -0.13 40.78
N PRO A 266 25.96 0.74 41.59
CA PRO A 266 25.27 0.33 42.80
C PRO A 266 24.11 -0.65 42.57
N ALA A 267 23.43 -0.61 41.42
CA ALA A 267 22.36 -1.57 41.12
C ALA A 267 22.94 -2.93 40.75
N PHE A 268 24.04 -2.95 40.00
CA PHE A 268 24.79 -4.17 39.69
C PHE A 268 25.39 -4.82 40.93
N LEU A 269 25.94 -4.04 41.86
CA LEU A 269 26.48 -4.55 43.11
C LEU A 269 25.40 -5.15 44.01
N ARG A 270 24.21 -4.52 44.07
CA ARG A 270 23.05 -5.09 44.78
C ARG A 270 22.61 -6.41 44.16
N TRP A 271 22.49 -6.46 42.84
CA TRP A 271 22.14 -7.68 42.12
C TRP A 271 23.20 -8.78 42.32
N ALA A 272 24.49 -8.44 42.24
CA ALA A 272 25.60 -9.39 42.40
C ALA A 272 25.66 -9.95 43.83
N ALA A 273 25.35 -9.13 44.85
CA ALA A 273 25.26 -9.57 46.24
C ALA A 273 24.11 -10.57 46.51
N GLU A 274 23.12 -10.64 45.63
CA GLU A 274 22.04 -11.63 45.67
C GLU A 274 22.45 -12.97 45.02
N GLN A 275 23.59 -13.04 44.33
CA GLN A 275 24.07 -14.25 43.65
C GLN A 275 25.15 -14.97 44.46
N GLU A 276 25.28 -16.29 44.28
CA GLU A 276 26.42 -17.05 44.81
C GLU A 276 27.66 -16.89 43.92
N VAL A 277 28.81 -16.56 44.52
CA VAL A 277 30.10 -16.52 43.81
C VAL A 277 30.48 -17.96 43.43
N GLN A 278 30.68 -18.20 42.14
CA GLN A 278 31.06 -19.51 41.64
C GLN A 278 32.58 -19.56 41.41
N PRO A 279 33.28 -20.57 41.96
CA PRO A 279 34.73 -20.71 41.82
C PRO A 279 35.20 -20.95 40.38
#